data_AF-A0A945FKA5-F1
#
_entry.id   AF-A0A945FKA5-F1
#
_cell.length_a   1.000
_cell.length_b   1.000
_cell.length_c   1.000
_cell.angle_alpha   90.00
_cell.angle_beta   90.00
_cell.angle_gamma   90.00
#
_symmetry.space_group_name_H-M   'P 1'
#
loop_
_entity.id
_entity.type
_entity.pdbx_description
1 polymer ?
#
loop_
_entity_poly.entity_id
_entity_poly.type
_entity_poly.pdbx_seq_one_letter_code
_entity_poly.pdbx_strand_id
1 'polypeptide(L)'
;MGKVGNVQDVKLIPIGNSKGIRLSKSLIQKYHFVDQLILEETDRGILIRKPEENTQLSWEDTYKEMAQENEDWSDLDIALTDGLDEDDTQ
;
A
#
# COMPACT_ATOMS: atom_id res chain seq x y z
N MET A 1 14.45 -12.27 6.20
CA MET A 1 14.65 -13.13 5.01
C MET A 1 13.43 -12.92 4.11
N GLY A 2 13.54 -12.12 3.05
CA GLY A 2 12.40 -11.83 2.16
C GLY A 2 11.92 -13.12 1.50
N LYS A 3 10.62 -13.41 1.58
CA LYS A 3 10.02 -14.60 0.97
C LYS A 3 10.28 -14.54 -0.53
N VAL A 4 11.10 -15.45 -1.06
CA VAL A 4 11.32 -15.58 -2.50
C VAL A 4 9.96 -15.90 -3.12
N GLY A 5 9.47 -15.01 -3.97
CA GLY A 5 8.21 -15.23 -4.70
C GLY A 5 8.29 -16.50 -5.54
N ASN A 6 7.14 -17.10 -5.87
CA ASN A 6 7.11 -18.25 -6.76
C ASN A 6 7.78 -17.90 -8.10
N VAL A 7 8.80 -18.68 -8.47
CA VAL A 7 9.48 -18.58 -9.76
C VAL A 7 8.81 -19.55 -10.72
N GLN A 8 8.43 -19.07 -11.91
CA GLN A 8 7.84 -19.88 -12.96
C GLN A 8 8.42 -19.48 -14.32
N ASP A 9 8.66 -20.46 -15.18
CA ASP A 9 9.01 -20.20 -16.58
C ASP A 9 7.75 -19.78 -17.35
N VAL A 10 7.83 -18.65 -18.06
CA VAL A 10 6.73 -18.11 -18.88
C VAL A 10 7.17 -18.03 -20.32
N LYS A 11 6.29 -18.50 -21.24
CA LYS A 11 6.53 -18.41 -22.67
C LYS A 11 6.17 -17.02 -23.20
N LEU A 12 7.02 -16.50 -24.09
CA LEU A 12 6.69 -15.32 -24.90
C LEU A 12 5.74 -15.72 -26.03
N ILE A 13 4.68 -14.93 -26.21
CA ILE A 13 3.73 -15.08 -27.31
C ILE A 13 3.89 -13.92 -28.31
N PRO A 14 3.82 -14.17 -29.62
CA PRO A 14 3.87 -13.10 -30.61
C PRO A 14 2.62 -12.23 -30.55
N ILE A 15 2.79 -10.91 -30.61
CA ILE A 15 1.71 -9.91 -30.70
C ILE A 15 2.12 -8.93 -31.80
N GLY A 16 1.78 -9.25 -33.05
CA GLY A 16 2.27 -8.51 -34.22
C GLY A 16 3.80 -8.52 -34.30
N ASN A 17 4.41 -7.34 -34.38
CA ASN A 17 5.88 -7.16 -34.36
C ASN A 17 6.49 -7.24 -32.94
N SER A 18 5.65 -7.34 -31.91
CA SER A 18 6.05 -7.39 -30.51
C SER A 18 5.89 -8.80 -29.92
N LYS A 19 6.30 -8.95 -28.65
CA LYS A 19 6.06 -10.15 -27.86
C LYS A 19 5.37 -9.78 -26.55
N GLY A 20 4.49 -10.65 -26.07
CA GLY A 20 3.86 -10.51 -24.77
C GLY A 20 4.09 -11.74 -23.89
N ILE A 21 3.70 -11.61 -22.63
CA ILE A 21 3.63 -12.71 -21.66
C ILE A 21 2.16 -12.98 -21.31
N ARG A 22 1.82 -14.24 -21.08
CA ARG A 22 0.48 -14.60 -20.60
C ARG A 22 0.48 -14.67 -19.09
N LEU A 23 -0.28 -13.79 -18.44
CA LEU A 23 -0.54 -13.84 -17.01
C LEU A 23 -1.64 -14.88 -16.71
N SER A 24 -1.44 -15.72 -15.70
CA SER A 24 -2.46 -16.67 -15.28
C SER A 24 -3.61 -15.96 -14.56
N LYS A 25 -4.82 -16.52 -14.65
CA LYS A 25 -6.02 -15.98 -13.96
C LYS A 25 -5.76 -15.75 -12.47
N SER A 26 -5.04 -16.67 -11.83
CA SER A 26 -4.67 -16.56 -10.41
C SER A 26 -3.80 -15.35 -10.10
N LEU A 27 -2.87 -14.97 -10.98
CA LEU A 27 -2.04 -13.77 -10.80
C LEU A 27 -2.86 -12.50 -11.00
N ILE A 28 -3.69 -12.47 -12.05
CA ILE A 28 -4.57 -11.33 -12.35
C ILE A 28 -5.49 -11.05 -11.15
N GLN A 29 -6.11 -12.09 -10.59
CA GLN A 29 -6.98 -11.99 -9.42
C GLN A 29 -6.22 -11.59 -8.15
N LYS A 30 -5.07 -12.22 -7.89
CA LYS A 30 -4.27 -11.96 -6.69
C LYS A 30 -3.78 -10.51 -6.61
N TYR A 31 -3.43 -9.91 -7.75
CA TYR A 31 -2.89 -8.56 -7.82
C TYR A 31 -3.89 -7.52 -8.34
N HIS A 32 -5.16 -7.90 -8.52
CA HIS A 32 -6.23 -7.03 -9.01
C HIS A 32 -5.85 -6.26 -10.29
N PHE A 33 -5.22 -6.95 -11.24
CA PHE A 33 -4.89 -6.35 -12.53
C PHE A 33 -6.15 -6.22 -13.40
N VAL A 34 -6.41 -5.01 -13.91
CA VAL A 34 -7.62 -4.70 -14.69
C VAL A 34 -7.23 -4.33 -16.12
N ASP A 35 -6.93 -3.06 -16.37
CA ASP A 35 -6.79 -2.54 -17.74
C ASP A 35 -5.37 -2.11 -18.10
N GLN A 36 -4.60 -1.62 -17.11
CA GLN A 36 -3.27 -1.07 -17.33
C GLN A 36 -2.28 -1.58 -16.29
N LEU A 37 -1.02 -1.73 -16.73
CA LEU A 37 0.12 -2.08 -15.89
C LEU A 37 1.25 -1.09 -16.18
N ILE A 38 2.06 -0.84 -15.16
CA ILE A 38 3.32 -0.12 -15.30
C ILE A 38 4.44 -1.15 -15.43
N LEU A 39 5.27 -0.94 -16.45
CA LEU A 39 6.47 -1.70 -16.71
C LEU A 39 7.67 -0.79 -16.48
N GLU A 40 8.51 -1.14 -15.53
CA GLU A 40 9.68 -0.36 -15.13
C GLU A 40 10.96 -1.17 -15.36
N GLU A 41 11.92 -0.58 -16.05
CA GLU A 41 13.24 -1.16 -16.25
C GLU A 41 14.13 -0.87 -15.04
N THR A 42 14.65 -1.92 -14.43
CA THR A 42 15.53 -1.87 -13.25
C THR A 42 16.85 -2.58 -13.54
N ASP A 43 17.84 -2.42 -12.66
CA ASP A 43 19.13 -3.11 -12.72
C ASP A 43 19.01 -4.65 -12.71
N ARG A 44 17.90 -5.18 -12.16
CA ARG A 44 17.64 -6.62 -12.04
C ARG A 44 16.67 -7.15 -13.09
N GLY A 45 16.26 -6.32 -14.04
CA GLY A 45 15.32 -6.67 -15.09
C GLY A 45 14.05 -5.82 -15.03
N ILE A 46 12.92 -6.41 -15.40
CA ILE A 46 11.67 -5.68 -15.56
C ILE A 46 10.76 -5.89 -14.36
N LEU A 47 10.32 -4.81 -13.73
CA LEU A 47 9.29 -4.82 -12.70
C LEU A 47 7.92 -4.51 -13.34
N ILE A 48 6.94 -5.37 -13.08
CA ILE A 48 5.55 -5.16 -13.50
C ILE A 48 4.73 -4.88 -12.24
N ARG A 49 4.07 -3.73 -12.20
CA ARG A 49 3.21 -3.33 -11.07
C ARG A 49 1.89 -2.73 -11.55
N LYS A 50 0.90 -2.72 -10.66
CA LYS A 50 -0.32 -1.96 -10.90
C LYS A 50 0.01 -0.46 -10.93
N PRO A 51 -0.69 0.34 -11.75
CA PRO A 51 -0.64 1.79 -11.63
C PRO A 51 -0.95 2.20 -10.19
N GLU A 52 -0.30 3.25 -9.72
CA GLU A 52 -0.76 3.87 -8.48
C GLU A 52 -2.15 4.45 -8.77
N GLU A 53 -3.15 3.76 -8.24
CA GLU A 53 -4.42 4.40 -7.95
C GLU A 53 -4.06 5.45 -6.90
N ASN A 54 -4.39 6.71 -7.14
CA ASN A 54 -4.27 7.76 -6.14
C ASN A 54 -5.27 7.46 -5.01
N THR A 55 -5.05 6.39 -4.26
CA THR A 55 -5.66 6.08 -2.97
C THR A 55 -4.74 6.61 -1.86
N GLN A 56 -4.11 7.75 -2.09
CA GLN A 56 -4.08 8.70 -0.99
C GLN A 56 -5.55 9.07 -0.81
N LEU A 57 -6.18 8.58 0.25
CA LEU A 57 -7.39 9.22 0.75
C LEU A 57 -7.12 10.72 0.68
N SER A 58 -7.97 11.48 -0.03
CA SER A 58 -7.91 12.93 0.09
C SER A 58 -7.91 13.21 1.60
N TRP A 59 -7.12 14.16 2.08
CA TRP A 59 -7.14 14.53 3.50
C TRP A 59 -8.57 14.69 4.05
N GLU A 60 -9.52 15.06 3.17
CA GLU A 60 -10.95 15.11 3.44
C GLU A 60 -11.60 13.77 3.80
N ASP A 61 -11.22 12.67 3.14
CA ASP A 61 -11.76 11.33 3.41
C ASP A 61 -11.18 10.77 4.72
N THR A 62 -9.88 10.94 4.96
CA THR A 62 -9.24 10.59 6.24
C THR A 62 -9.84 11.41 7.39
N TYR A 63 -10.11 12.70 7.18
CA TYR A 63 -10.73 13.56 8.21
C TYR A 63 -12.16 13.13 8.54
N LYS A 64 -12.95 12.72 7.56
CA LYS A 64 -14.31 12.20 7.81
C LYS A 64 -14.30 10.89 8.58
N GLU A 65 -13.35 10.00 8.27
CA GLU A 65 -13.23 8.71 8.95
C GLU A 65 -12.77 8.90 10.41
N MET A 66 -11.79 9.77 10.66
CA MET A 66 -11.38 10.17 12.02
C MET A 66 -12.49 10.89 12.80
N ALA A 67 -13.31 11.71 12.14
CA ALA A 67 -14.44 12.38 12.80
C ALA A 67 -15.61 11.42 13.11
N GLN A 68 -15.68 10.26 12.44
CA GLN A 68 -16.68 9.22 12.68
C GLN A 68 -16.22 8.20 13.71
N GLU A 69 -14.91 8.00 13.88
CA GLU A 69 -14.38 7.24 15.00
C GLU A 69 -14.53 8.06 16.29
N ASN A 70 -15.42 7.60 17.17
CA ASN A 70 -15.55 8.11 18.53
C ASN A 70 -14.43 7.51 19.39
N GLU A 71 -13.18 7.85 19.07
CA GLU A 71 -12.00 7.38 19.81
C GLU A 71 -12.08 7.88 21.26
N ASP A 72 -12.04 6.94 22.21
CA ASP A 72 -12.04 7.23 23.64
C ASP A 72 -10.61 7.62 24.07
N TRP A 73 -10.36 8.94 24.14
CA TRP A 73 -9.08 9.52 24.50
C TRP A 73 -8.86 9.62 26.03
N SER A 74 -9.69 8.95 26.84
CA SER A 74 -9.59 9.00 28.32
C SER A 74 -8.24 8.53 28.89
N ASP A 75 -7.46 7.78 28.11
CA ASP A 75 -6.12 7.32 28.49
C ASP A 75 -5.05 8.44 28.46
N LEU A 76 -5.33 9.58 27.79
CA LEU A 76 -4.42 10.73 27.77
C LEU A 76 -4.51 11.60 29.03
N ASP A 77 -5.62 11.52 29.79
CA ASP A 77 -5.77 12.25 31.06
C ASP A 77 -4.82 11.71 32.15
N ILE A 78 -4.43 10.44 32.06
CA ILE A 78 -3.51 9.81 33.02
C ILE A 78 -2.12 10.45 32.91
N ALA A 79 -1.68 10.81 31.68
CA ALA A 79 -0.37 11.42 31.45
C ALA A 79 -0.29 12.90 31.87
N LEU A 80 -1.43 13.60 32.00
CA LEU A 80 -1.45 14.99 32.46
C LEU A 80 -1.24 15.09 33.98
N THR A 81 -1.58 14.03 34.72
CA THR A 81 -1.55 14.01 36.19
C THR A 81 -0.19 13.59 36.75
N ASP A 82 0.65 12.89 35.98
CA ASP A 82 1.95 12.36 36.42
C ASP A 82 3.14 13.34 36.19
N GLY A 83 2.87 14.54 35.65
CA GLY A 83 3.90 15.51 35.27
C GLY A 83 3.69 16.94 35.78
N LEU A 84 2.60 17.19 36.52
CA LEU A 84 2.31 18.47 37.17
C LEU A 84 2.22 18.24 38.68
N ASP A 85 3.30 17.75 39.27
CA ASP A 85 3.51 18.00 40.70
C ASP A 85 3.65 19.52 40.87
N GLU A 86 2.72 20.07 41.62
CA GLU A 86 2.66 21.47 42.00
C GLU A 86 3.94 21.82 42.76
N ASP A 87 4.89 22.49 42.09
CA ASP A 87 5.92 23.26 42.78
C ASP A 87 5.24 24.49 43.40
N ASP A 88 4.65 24.26 44.57
CA ASP A 88 4.29 25.27 45.56
C ASP A 88 5.51 26.18 45.78
N THR A 89 5.51 27.32 45.10
CA THR A 89 6.46 28.39 45.36
C THR A 89 5.74 29.64 45.85
N GLN A 90 5.83 29.77 47.19
CA GLN A 90 5.71 30.96 48.07
C GLN A 90 4.45 31.04 48.94
#